data_AF-S6C971-F1
#
_entry.id   AF-S6C971-F1
#
_cell.length_a   1.000
_cell.length_b   1.000
_cell.length_c   1.000
_cell.angle_alpha   90.00
_cell.angle_beta   90.00
_cell.angle_gamma   90.00
#
_symmetry.space_group_name_H-M   'P 1'
#
loop_
_entity.id
_entity.type
_entity.pdbx_description
1 polymer ?
#
loop_
_entity_poly.entity_id
_entity_poly.type
_entity_poly.pdbx_seq_one_letter_code
_entity_poly.pdbx_strand_id
1 'polypeptide(L)'
;MSGGSGAHHSSISGIPGFGTFKPDSAWQRAIASNAGLYTYPHSGSGSGISETQFANIVRADDPKSACNPLLIEEFRCLKRNGFGSDNGHAATKCVKWYNEWMQCKWDEEKMRFGYNYLEDLPARKHKAYIAAPDFQYS
;
A
#
# COMPACT_ATOMS: atom_id res chain seq x y z
N MET A 1 -15.24 -8.53 33.22
CA MET A 1 -14.89 -9.22 31.96
C MET A 1 -14.11 -8.24 31.12
N SER A 2 -12.85 -8.53 30.80
CA SER A 2 -12.13 -7.96 29.66
C SER A 2 -10.79 -8.67 29.56
N GLY A 3 -10.76 -9.71 28.72
CA GLY A 3 -9.55 -10.38 28.32
C GLY A 3 -8.78 -9.50 27.34
N GLY A 4 -7.51 -9.21 27.65
CA GLY A 4 -6.58 -8.60 26.73
C GLY A 4 -5.91 -9.69 25.91
N SER A 5 -6.34 -9.85 24.66
CA SER A 5 -5.73 -10.76 23.70
C SER A 5 -4.44 -10.15 23.15
N GLY A 6 -3.38 -10.96 23.16
CA GLY A 6 -2.00 -10.58 22.92
C GLY A 6 -1.73 -10.02 21.52
N ALA A 7 -1.01 -8.90 21.51
CA ALA A 7 -0.21 -8.48 20.36
C ALA A 7 0.98 -9.43 20.24
N HIS A 8 0.92 -10.36 19.29
CA HIS A 8 2.06 -11.19 18.90
C HIS A 8 3.05 -10.38 18.04
N HIS A 9 3.69 -9.38 18.64
CA HIS A 9 5.02 -9.01 18.18
C HIS A 9 5.97 -10.03 18.80
N SER A 10 6.69 -10.78 17.96
CA SER A 10 7.90 -11.47 18.37
C SER A 10 8.95 -10.42 18.76
N SER A 11 8.75 -9.80 19.93
CA SER A 11 9.78 -9.04 20.60
C SER A 11 10.89 -10.01 20.92
N ILE A 12 11.95 -10.00 20.10
CA ILE A 12 13.18 -10.69 20.44
C ILE A 12 13.71 -9.96 21.69
N SER A 13 13.38 -10.49 22.85
CA SER A 13 13.70 -9.98 24.19
C SER A 13 15.19 -10.15 24.56
N GLY A 14 16.06 -10.23 23.56
CA GLY A 14 17.48 -10.53 23.71
C GLY A 14 18.43 -9.56 23.01
N ILE A 15 17.95 -8.55 22.29
CA ILE A 15 18.83 -7.53 21.68
C ILE A 15 19.11 -6.43 22.72
N PRO A 16 20.30 -6.34 23.31
CA PRO A 16 20.57 -5.37 24.36
C PRO A 16 20.65 -3.95 23.78
N GLY A 17 19.99 -3.01 24.45
CA GLY A 17 20.33 -1.59 24.39
C GLY A 17 19.43 -0.72 23.53
N PHE A 18 18.34 -0.24 24.12
CA PHE A 18 18.00 1.18 23.95
C PHE A 18 19.03 1.98 24.77
N GLY A 19 19.89 2.75 24.10
CA GLY A 19 20.67 3.83 24.73
C GLY A 19 22.07 3.53 25.28
N THR A 20 22.60 2.30 25.23
CA THR A 20 24.01 2.03 25.60
C THR A 20 24.73 1.21 24.52
N PHE A 21 25.79 1.79 23.95
CA PHE A 21 26.64 1.14 22.95
C PHE A 21 27.41 -0.01 23.61
N LYS A 22 26.96 -1.24 23.33
CA LYS A 22 27.66 -2.49 23.65
C LYS A 22 28.37 -3.01 22.39
N PRO A 23 29.69 -2.84 22.24
CA PRO A 23 30.43 -3.23 21.04
C PRO A 23 30.49 -4.76 20.86
N ASP A 24 30.46 -5.51 21.96
CA ASP A 24 30.45 -6.96 22.07
C ASP A 24 29.21 -7.63 21.45
N SER A 25 28.05 -6.94 21.44
CA SER A 25 26.82 -7.39 20.80
C SER A 25 26.45 -6.58 19.54
N ALA A 26 27.37 -5.75 19.02
CA ALA A 26 27.11 -4.94 17.84
C ALA A 26 26.83 -5.79 16.58
N TRP A 27 27.52 -6.92 16.44
CA TRP A 27 27.29 -7.86 15.33
C TRP A 27 25.88 -8.47 15.36
N GLN A 28 25.30 -8.69 16.55
CA GLN A 28 23.93 -9.22 16.68
C GLN A 28 22.91 -8.22 16.14
N ARG A 29 23.10 -6.92 16.41
CA ARG A 29 22.27 -5.86 15.82
C ARG A 29 22.46 -5.77 14.31
N ALA A 30 23.69 -5.90 13.81
CA ALA A 30 23.96 -5.89 12.37
C ALA A 30 23.27 -7.07 11.66
N ILE A 31 23.33 -8.28 12.23
CA ILE A 31 22.63 -9.45 11.68
C ILE A 31 21.11 -9.27 11.79
N ALA A 32 20.58 -8.83 12.93
CA ALA A 32 19.15 -8.60 13.11
C ALA A 32 18.63 -7.51 12.15
N SER A 33 19.43 -6.48 11.88
CA SER A 33 19.09 -5.44 10.92
C SER A 33 19.14 -5.93 9.49
N ASN A 34 20.16 -6.70 9.11
CA ASN A 34 20.25 -7.34 7.80
C ASN A 34 19.10 -8.33 7.56
N ALA A 35 18.65 -9.02 8.60
CA ALA A 35 17.49 -9.91 8.56
C ALA A 35 16.13 -9.16 8.57
N GLY A 36 16.12 -7.82 8.64
CA GLY A 36 14.89 -7.02 8.69
C GLY A 36 14.12 -7.09 10.01
N LEU A 37 14.71 -7.67 11.06
CA LEU A 37 14.10 -7.83 12.39
C LEU A 37 14.34 -6.62 13.30
N TYR A 38 15.28 -5.75 12.95
CA TYR A 38 15.65 -4.58 13.73
C TYR A 38 15.94 -3.36 12.84
N THR A 39 15.33 -2.24 13.17
CA THR A 39 15.59 -0.94 12.54
C THR A 39 16.29 -0.01 13.53
N TYR A 40 17.37 0.63 13.10
CA TYR A 40 18.09 1.58 13.94
C TYR A 40 17.23 2.81 14.25
N PRO A 41 17.26 3.35 15.48
CA PRO A 41 16.42 4.50 15.86
C PRO A 41 16.70 5.76 15.02
N HIS A 42 17.93 5.89 14.50
CA HIS A 42 18.33 7.00 13.63
C HIS A 42 17.94 6.79 12.15
N SER A 43 17.51 5.59 11.75
CA SER A 43 17.04 5.34 10.38
C SER A 43 15.57 5.72 10.18
N GLY A 44 14.82 5.98 11.26
CA GLY A 44 13.39 6.32 11.22
C GLY A 44 13.02 7.69 11.80
N SER A 45 13.98 8.47 12.29
CA SER A 45 13.76 9.76 12.97
C SER A 45 13.50 10.94 12.00
N GLY A 46 12.85 10.68 10.87
CA GLY A 46 12.31 11.74 10.03
C GLY A 46 10.86 12.02 10.44
N SER A 47 10.50 13.28 10.65
CA SER A 47 9.08 13.68 10.55
C SER A 47 8.61 13.24 9.17
N GLY A 48 7.87 12.12 9.09
CA GLY A 48 7.56 11.49 7.82
C GLY A 48 6.86 12.46 6.88
N ILE A 49 7.30 12.50 5.61
CA ILE A 49 6.83 13.39 4.53
C ILE A 49 5.34 13.70 4.68
N SER A 50 4.94 14.98 4.76
CA SER A 50 3.51 15.33 4.92
C SER A 50 2.69 14.86 3.73
N GLU A 51 1.38 14.67 3.90
CA GLU A 51 0.50 14.30 2.78
C GLU A 51 0.57 15.32 1.63
N THR A 52 0.64 16.61 1.98
CA THR A 52 0.78 17.70 1.01
C THR A 52 2.11 17.65 0.27
N GLN A 53 3.21 17.33 0.94
CA GLN A 53 4.52 17.14 0.31
C GLN A 53 4.50 15.94 -0.63
N PHE A 54 3.91 14.81 -0.21
CA PHE A 54 3.78 13.63 -1.05
C PHE A 54 2.93 13.91 -2.29
N ALA A 55 1.77 14.56 -2.12
CA ALA A 55 0.91 14.94 -3.23
C ALA A 55 1.61 15.88 -4.23
N ASN A 56 2.44 16.81 -3.75
CA ASN A 56 3.22 17.68 -4.62
C ASN A 56 4.28 16.91 -5.41
N ILE A 57 4.97 15.95 -4.79
CA ILE A 57 5.96 15.08 -5.46
C ILE A 57 5.27 14.25 -6.55
N VAL A 58 4.15 13.59 -6.23
CA VAL A 58 3.40 12.76 -7.18
C VAL A 58 2.91 13.58 -8.37
N ARG A 59 2.38 14.79 -8.14
CA ARG A 59 1.92 15.67 -9.24
C ARG A 59 3.07 16.21 -10.08
N ALA A 60 4.25 16.42 -9.48
CA ALA A 60 5.42 16.90 -10.18
C ALA A 60 6.05 15.82 -11.07
N ASP A 61 5.95 14.55 -10.67
CA ASP A 61 6.46 13.40 -11.42
C ASP A 61 5.67 13.17 -12.72
N ASP A 62 4.33 13.02 -12.61
CA ASP A 62 3.45 12.92 -13.77
C ASP A 62 2.15 13.69 -13.54
N PRO A 63 1.99 14.92 -14.10
CA PRO A 63 0.78 15.71 -13.90
C PRO A 63 -0.43 15.20 -14.70
N LYS A 64 -0.25 14.30 -15.66
CA LYS A 64 -1.32 13.82 -16.57
C LYS A 64 -1.87 12.45 -16.19
N SER A 65 -1.16 11.72 -15.35
CA SER A 65 -1.60 10.41 -14.84
C SER A 65 -2.93 10.51 -14.10
N ALA A 66 -3.90 9.71 -14.55
CA ALA A 66 -5.21 9.58 -13.92
C ALA A 66 -5.15 8.85 -12.56
N CYS A 67 -4.06 8.11 -12.30
CA CYS A 67 -3.92 7.22 -11.14
C CYS A 67 -3.31 7.91 -9.91
N ASN A 68 -2.81 9.14 -10.06
CA ASN A 68 -2.25 9.95 -8.97
C ASN A 68 -3.12 10.07 -7.71
N PRO A 69 -4.45 10.34 -7.79
CA PRO A 69 -5.27 10.41 -6.59
C PRO A 69 -5.32 9.09 -5.82
N LEU A 70 -5.30 7.93 -6.50
CA LEU A 70 -5.30 6.62 -5.84
C LEU A 70 -4.03 6.39 -5.03
N LEU A 71 -2.88 6.81 -5.58
CA LEU A 71 -1.59 6.75 -4.90
C LEU A 71 -1.56 7.65 -3.66
N ILE A 72 -2.17 8.84 -3.74
CA ILE A 72 -2.28 9.77 -2.60
C ILE A 72 -3.19 9.19 -1.51
N GLU A 73 -4.31 8.56 -1.87
CA GLU A 73 -5.22 7.93 -0.91
C GLU A 73 -4.58 6.71 -0.22
N GLU A 74 -3.76 5.94 -0.93
CA GLU A 74 -2.97 4.87 -0.33
C GLU A 74 -2.05 5.43 0.76
N PHE A 75 -1.28 6.47 0.43
CA PHE A 75 -0.38 7.13 1.38
C PHE A 75 -1.13 7.69 2.59
N ARG A 76 -2.27 8.34 2.37
CA ARG A 76 -3.15 8.85 3.43
C ARG A 76 -3.63 7.71 4.33
N CYS A 77 -4.04 6.59 3.74
CA CYS A 77 -4.47 5.40 4.47
C CYS A 77 -3.34 4.82 5.33
N LEU A 78 -2.12 4.70 4.78
CA LEU A 78 -0.96 4.17 5.50
C LEU A 78 -0.59 5.05 6.70
N LYS A 79 -0.61 6.37 6.52
CA LYS A 79 -0.39 7.32 7.62
C LYS A 79 -1.45 7.20 8.72
N ARG A 80 -2.72 7.12 8.34
CA ARG A 80 -3.84 7.02 9.29
C ARG A 80 -3.77 5.75 10.16
N ASN A 81 -3.30 4.64 9.58
CA ASN A 81 -3.22 3.35 10.27
C ASN A 81 -1.86 3.12 10.96
N GLY A 82 -1.02 4.15 11.07
CA GLY A 82 0.24 4.03 11.82
C GLY A 82 1.22 3.05 11.20
N PHE A 83 1.47 3.15 9.89
CA PHE A 83 2.43 2.27 9.19
C PHE A 83 3.77 2.17 9.94
N GLY A 84 4.32 3.29 10.44
CA GLY A 84 5.59 3.27 11.19
C GLY A 84 5.59 2.44 12.48
N SER A 85 4.44 2.11 13.07
CA SER A 85 4.33 1.24 14.25
C SER A 85 3.92 -0.19 13.92
N ASP A 86 2.98 -0.36 12.98
CA ASP A 86 2.50 -1.67 12.56
C ASP A 86 2.31 -1.71 11.03
N ASN A 87 3.39 -2.07 10.35
CA ASN A 87 3.43 -2.22 8.89
C ASN A 87 2.38 -3.23 8.40
N GLY A 88 2.21 -4.33 9.13
CA GLY A 88 1.32 -5.43 8.74
C GLY A 88 -0.14 -5.00 8.77
N HIS A 89 -0.58 -4.41 9.89
CA HIS A 89 -1.94 -3.92 10.02
C HIS A 89 -2.26 -2.84 8.98
N ALA A 90 -1.40 -1.84 8.84
CA ALA A 90 -1.61 -0.75 7.88
C ALA A 90 -1.69 -1.27 6.43
N ALA A 91 -0.80 -2.19 6.03
CA ALA A 91 -0.82 -2.79 4.70
C ALA A 91 -2.16 -3.51 4.42
N THR A 92 -2.66 -4.33 5.36
CA THR A 92 -3.94 -5.04 5.15
C THR A 92 -5.14 -4.12 4.92
N LYS A 93 -5.12 -2.91 5.50
CA LYS A 93 -6.21 -1.92 5.33
C LYS A 93 -6.09 -1.13 4.05
N CYS A 94 -4.86 -0.89 3.59
CA CYS A 94 -4.59 0.03 2.49
C CYS A 94 -4.32 -0.66 1.15
N VAL A 95 -4.12 -1.99 1.15
CA VAL A 95 -3.90 -2.80 -0.07
C VAL A 95 -4.99 -2.62 -1.14
N LYS A 96 -6.22 -2.27 -0.75
CA LYS A 96 -7.28 -1.96 -1.70
C LYS A 96 -6.90 -0.81 -2.64
N TRP A 97 -6.28 0.25 -2.12
CA TRP A 97 -5.91 1.42 -2.91
C TRP A 97 -4.76 1.13 -3.84
N TYR A 98 -3.82 0.31 -3.38
CA TYR A 98 -2.76 -0.23 -4.22
C TYR A 98 -3.32 -1.07 -5.39
N ASN A 99 -4.31 -1.94 -5.13
CA ASN A 99 -4.94 -2.73 -6.18
C ASN A 99 -5.68 -1.87 -7.20
N GLU A 100 -6.44 -0.85 -6.77
CA GLU A 100 -7.08 0.10 -7.66
C GLU A 100 -6.05 0.90 -8.48
N TRP A 101 -4.94 1.29 -7.87
CA TRP A 101 -3.85 1.98 -8.56
C TRP A 101 -3.23 1.09 -9.64
N MET A 102 -2.98 -0.19 -9.34
CA MET A 102 -2.47 -1.17 -10.32
C MET A 102 -3.42 -1.36 -11.50
N GLN A 103 -4.73 -1.47 -11.24
CA GLN A 103 -5.75 -1.55 -12.29
C GLN A 103 -5.76 -0.28 -13.14
N CYS A 104 -5.73 0.89 -12.50
CA CYS A 104 -5.69 2.17 -13.19
C CYS A 104 -4.45 2.31 -14.09
N LYS A 105 -3.26 1.87 -13.64
CA LYS A 105 -2.03 1.93 -14.46
C LYS A 105 -2.15 1.05 -15.70
N TRP A 106 -2.77 -0.11 -15.59
CA TRP A 106 -3.06 -0.95 -16.75
C TRP A 106 -4.06 -0.28 -17.70
N ASP A 107 -5.10 0.35 -17.15
CA ASP A 107 -6.10 1.07 -17.92
C ASP A 107 -5.55 2.30 -18.65
N GLU A 108 -4.60 3.01 -18.03
CA GLU A 108 -3.88 4.11 -18.67
C GLU A 108 -3.03 3.61 -19.84
N GLU A 109 -2.32 2.50 -19.65
CA GLU A 109 -1.46 1.91 -20.67
C GLU A 109 -2.27 1.39 -21.87
N LYS A 110 -3.38 0.67 -21.64
CA LYS A 110 -4.24 0.19 -22.73
C LYS A 110 -4.86 1.33 -23.54
N MET A 111 -5.23 2.45 -22.90
CA MET A 111 -5.73 3.63 -23.60
C MET A 111 -4.63 4.35 -24.38
N ARG A 112 -3.41 4.41 -23.83
CA ARG A 112 -2.27 5.06 -24.49
C ARG A 112 -1.80 4.33 -25.73
N PHE A 113 -1.75 3.00 -25.68
CA PHE A 113 -1.28 2.15 -26.77
C PHE A 113 -2.39 1.64 -27.70
N GLY A 114 -3.66 1.88 -27.35
CA GLY A 114 -4.80 1.47 -28.17
C GLY A 114 -5.04 -0.04 -28.17
N TYR A 115 -4.73 -0.72 -27.06
CA TYR A 115 -5.04 -2.15 -26.93
C TYR A 115 -6.55 -2.36 -26.85
N ASN A 116 -7.07 -3.20 -27.74
CA ASN A 116 -8.48 -3.59 -27.76
C ASN A 116 -8.62 -5.06 -28.18
N TYR A 117 -9.81 -5.63 -27.99
CA TYR A 117 -10.14 -6.99 -28.37
C TYR A 117 -11.38 -7.03 -29.27
N LEU A 118 -11.53 -8.11 -30.03
CA LEU A 118 -12.74 -8.35 -30.82
C LEU A 118 -13.79 -9.00 -29.90
N GLU A 119 -14.93 -8.34 -29.74
CA GLU A 119 -16.05 -8.86 -28.97
C GLU A 119 -16.85 -9.88 -29.79
N ASP A 120 -17.35 -10.91 -29.12
CA ASP A 120 -18.26 -11.87 -29.72
C ASP A 120 -19.63 -11.24 -29.99
N LEU A 121 -20.40 -11.91 -30.85
CA LEU A 121 -21.80 -11.55 -31.07
C LEU A 121 -22.58 -11.63 -29.74
N PRO A 122 -23.54 -10.71 -29.53
CA PRO A 122 -24.33 -10.70 -28.30
C PRO A 122 -25.05 -12.04 -28.12
N ALA A 123 -25.00 -12.57 -26.90
CA ALA A 123 -25.63 -13.84 -26.58
C ALA A 123 -27.14 -13.80 -26.90
N ARG A 124 -27.68 -14.91 -27.45
CA ARG A 124 -29.10 -15.01 -27.82
C ARG A 124 -30.06 -14.65 -26.67
N LYS A 125 -29.66 -14.87 -25.42
CA LYS A 125 -30.38 -14.50 -24.21
C LYS A 125 -29.56 -13.50 -23.37
N HIS A 126 -29.15 -12.38 -23.98
CA HIS A 126 -28.48 -11.29 -23.25
C HIS A 126 -29.39 -10.70 -22.16
N LYS A 127 -30.69 -10.56 -22.45
CA LYS A 127 -31.70 -10.13 -21.48
C LYS A 127 -32.30 -11.30 -20.74
N ALA A 128 -32.52 -11.14 -19.44
CA ALA A 128 -33.20 -12.14 -18.62
C ALA A 128 -34.68 -12.33 -19.02
N TYR A 129 -35.35 -11.23 -19.40
CA TYR A 129 -36.74 -11.19 -19.86
C TYR A 129 -36.90 -10.25 -21.06
N ILE A 130 -37.86 -10.51 -21.94
CA ILE A 130 -38.00 -9.77 -23.21
C ILE A 130 -38.28 -8.28 -23.03
N ALA A 131 -39.06 -7.93 -22.00
CA ALA A 131 -39.39 -6.54 -21.67
C ALA A 131 -38.38 -5.89 -20.71
N ALA A 132 -37.34 -6.62 -20.28
CA ALA A 132 -36.31 -6.02 -19.44
C ALA A 132 -35.53 -4.97 -20.25
N PRO A 133 -35.20 -3.82 -19.63
CA PRO A 133 -34.31 -2.85 -20.26
C PRO A 133 -32.93 -3.48 -20.46
N ASP A 134 -32.27 -3.04 -21.52
CA ASP A 134 -30.93 -3.51 -21.89
C ASP A 134 -29.97 -2.33 -21.75
N PHE A 135 -29.34 -2.25 -20.59
CA PHE A 135 -28.41 -1.17 -20.30
C PHE A 135 -27.14 -1.39 -21.10
N GLN A 136 -26.81 -0.41 -21.96
CA GLN A 136 -25.58 -0.44 -22.72
C GLN A 136 -24.40 -0.08 -21.79
N TYR A 137 -23.40 -0.95 -21.75
CA TYR A 137 -22.14 -0.73 -21.05
C TYR A 137 -21.05 -0.44 -22.09
N SER A 138 -20.18 0.52 -21.75
CA SER A 138 -19.03 0.94 -22.56
C SER A 138 -17.83 0.02 -22.40
#